data_AF-A0A947HUV8-F1
#
_entry.id   AF-A0A947HUV8-F1
#
_cell.length_a   1.000
_cell.length_b   1.000
_cell.length_c   1.000
_cell.angle_alpha   90.00
_cell.angle_beta   90.00
_cell.angle_gamma   90.00
#
_symmetry.space_group_name_H-M   'P 1'
#
loop_
_entity.id
_entity.type
_entity.pdbx_description
1 polymer ?
#
loop_
_entity_poly.entity_id
_entity_poly.type
_entity_poly.pdbx_seq_one_letter_code
_entity_poly.pdbx_strand_id
1 'polypeptide(L)'
;RFGGFTIPTDDDGHADEAQGESDPYRCVIPFDAMPQSLNPPDGFVRTANNQPAPIDDDGDSANDTWYLGGPWESVRADTIRKRLEAIVAAGDATAADMSSVQADRRSSLGGWFTPALLDAIDRAKTVAGSGAELTAEAQRLVDLYKAKAARFDEARSRLAGWTFDAPSGVETFYEAPTDAERADAVATMIFNAWLPRFVQSVWGDEPSDDLFPFRPDYTRWATILAFLDGRGAGNPKQLASWDAETGESVFFDRIGTPEKEHSDELMLAALGEALDALEAAPAEPGHGGFGTADMAQWLWGLRHLVRFDSLIAAVGSDPALAVFTSLFSITTDTLPLADSFPAGDPRKDLEHFPRGGDNFSVDAAEHGDDAEDFTYDTGPVMRMVIALGDETT
;
A
#
# COMPACT_ATOMS: atom_id res chain seq x y z
N ARG A 1 -29.71 -22.51 -4.28
CA ARG A 1 -28.69 -23.20 -3.45
C ARG A 1 -27.73 -23.83 -4.42
N PHE A 2 -26.50 -23.34 -4.49
CA PHE A 2 -25.44 -24.01 -5.23
C PHE A 2 -25.04 -25.29 -4.47
N GLY A 3 -24.80 -26.39 -5.20
CA GLY A 3 -24.28 -27.63 -4.62
C GLY A 3 -22.81 -27.49 -4.21
N GLY A 4 -22.29 -28.47 -3.49
CA GLY A 4 -20.84 -28.59 -3.30
C GLY A 4 -20.17 -29.03 -4.61
N PHE A 5 -18.94 -28.56 -4.85
CA PHE A 5 -18.11 -29.01 -5.96
C PHE A 5 -17.46 -30.35 -5.64
N THR A 6 -17.41 -31.27 -6.61
CA THR A 6 -16.71 -32.57 -6.47
C THR A 6 -15.66 -32.66 -7.56
N ILE A 7 -14.38 -32.81 -7.19
CA ILE A 7 -13.32 -33.12 -8.13
C ILE A 7 -13.40 -34.63 -8.40
N PRO A 8 -13.87 -35.08 -9.58
CA PRO A 8 -13.87 -36.49 -9.90
C PRO A 8 -12.41 -36.94 -10.12
N THR A 9 -12.09 -38.17 -9.71
CA THR A 9 -10.76 -38.75 -9.92
C THR A 9 -10.87 -40.06 -10.69
N ASP A 10 -9.87 -40.34 -11.53
CA ASP A 10 -9.72 -41.63 -12.21
C ASP A 10 -9.08 -42.69 -11.28
N ASP A 11 -8.90 -43.90 -11.80
CA ASP A 11 -8.34 -45.03 -11.04
C ASP A 11 -6.87 -44.80 -10.62
N ASP A 12 -6.16 -43.86 -11.25
CA ASP A 12 -4.78 -43.48 -10.94
C ASP A 12 -4.70 -42.27 -9.97
N GLY A 13 -5.85 -41.67 -9.64
CA GLY A 13 -5.97 -40.52 -8.74
C GLY A 13 -5.77 -39.16 -9.43
N HIS A 14 -5.75 -39.11 -10.77
CA HIS A 14 -5.78 -37.85 -11.51
C HIS A 14 -7.20 -37.31 -11.60
N ALA A 15 -7.36 -36.02 -11.94
CA ALA A 15 -8.68 -35.46 -12.18
C ALA A 15 -9.33 -36.12 -13.42
N ASP A 16 -10.58 -36.57 -13.29
CA ASP A 16 -11.35 -37.10 -14.42
C ASP A 16 -11.93 -35.94 -15.25
N GLU A 17 -11.22 -35.60 -16.33
CA GLU A 17 -11.54 -34.48 -17.22
C GLU A 17 -12.79 -34.72 -18.08
N ALA A 18 -13.32 -35.95 -18.16
CA ALA A 18 -14.45 -36.28 -19.04
C ALA A 18 -15.83 -35.89 -18.47
N GLN A 19 -15.93 -35.57 -17.18
CA GLN A 19 -17.21 -35.34 -16.50
C GLN A 19 -17.80 -33.94 -16.73
N GLY A 20 -16.94 -32.97 -17.07
CA GLY A 20 -17.31 -31.54 -17.13
C GLY A 20 -18.36 -31.17 -18.17
N GLU A 21 -18.56 -32.00 -19.18
CA GLU A 21 -19.55 -31.76 -20.24
C GLU A 21 -21.00 -32.02 -19.80
N SER A 22 -21.21 -32.78 -18.73
CA SER A 22 -22.56 -33.25 -18.31
C SER A 22 -23.01 -32.78 -16.93
N ASP A 23 -22.08 -32.40 -16.05
CA ASP A 23 -22.36 -31.85 -14.72
C ASP A 23 -21.39 -30.69 -14.38
N PRO A 24 -21.87 -29.43 -14.34
CA PRO A 24 -21.02 -28.28 -14.04
C PRO A 24 -20.41 -28.34 -12.63
N TYR A 25 -20.95 -29.13 -11.70
CA TYR A 25 -20.37 -29.32 -10.35
C TYR A 25 -19.24 -30.36 -10.31
N ARG A 26 -18.94 -30.99 -11.44
CA ARG A 26 -17.84 -31.96 -11.63
C ARG A 26 -16.91 -31.56 -12.78
N CYS A 27 -17.07 -30.34 -13.29
CA CYS A 27 -16.23 -29.80 -14.35
C CYS A 27 -14.87 -29.39 -13.79
N VAL A 28 -13.82 -29.94 -14.38
CA VAL A 28 -12.42 -29.58 -14.10
C VAL A 28 -11.81 -28.98 -15.36
N ILE A 29 -10.91 -28.02 -15.19
CA ILE A 29 -10.14 -27.48 -16.31
C ILE A 29 -9.17 -28.58 -16.76
N PRO A 30 -9.16 -28.98 -18.04
CA PRO A 30 -8.21 -29.96 -18.54
C PRO A 30 -6.76 -29.54 -18.26
N PHE A 31 -5.89 -30.49 -17.92
CA PHE A 31 -4.50 -30.19 -17.60
C PHE A 31 -3.78 -29.44 -18.72
N ASP A 32 -4.00 -29.86 -19.97
CA ASP A 32 -3.42 -29.23 -21.16
C ASP A 32 -3.96 -27.81 -21.42
N ALA A 33 -5.05 -27.41 -20.77
CA ALA A 33 -5.63 -26.08 -20.83
C ALA A 33 -5.24 -25.17 -19.66
N MET A 34 -4.54 -25.69 -18.64
CA MET A 34 -4.06 -24.88 -17.52
C MET A 34 -2.92 -23.95 -17.97
N PRO A 35 -2.92 -22.67 -17.56
CA PRO A 35 -1.82 -21.75 -17.83
C PRO A 35 -0.49 -22.29 -17.32
N GLN A 36 0.49 -22.35 -18.21
CA GLN A 36 1.84 -22.80 -17.92
C GLN A 36 2.88 -22.01 -18.72
N SER A 37 4.07 -21.85 -18.15
CA SER A 37 5.19 -21.21 -18.82
C SER A 37 6.48 -21.96 -18.49
N LEU A 38 7.20 -22.38 -19.54
CA LEU A 38 8.47 -23.08 -19.44
C LEU A 38 9.49 -22.35 -20.31
N ASN A 39 10.61 -21.92 -19.72
CA ASN A 39 11.67 -21.18 -20.39
C ASN A 39 11.16 -20.01 -21.25
N PRO A 40 10.38 -19.08 -20.68
CA PRO A 40 9.86 -17.94 -21.43
C PRO A 40 11.01 -17.08 -21.99
N PRO A 41 10.81 -16.39 -23.15
CA PRO A 41 11.82 -15.51 -23.73
C PRO A 41 12.34 -14.42 -22.79
N ASP A 42 11.51 -13.99 -21.83
CA ASP A 42 11.86 -13.00 -20.81
C ASP A 42 12.98 -13.49 -19.87
N GLY A 43 13.23 -14.80 -19.80
CA GLY A 43 14.27 -15.41 -18.97
C GLY A 43 13.88 -15.63 -17.51
N PHE A 44 12.64 -15.35 -17.12
CA PHE A 44 12.14 -15.59 -15.76
C PHE A 44 10.64 -15.90 -15.74
N VAL A 45 10.21 -16.61 -14.68
CA VAL A 45 8.80 -16.79 -14.30
C VAL A 45 8.58 -16.08 -12.97
N ARG A 46 7.41 -15.47 -12.79
CA ARG A 46 7.03 -14.76 -11.57
C ARG A 46 5.58 -15.06 -11.21
N THR A 47 5.31 -15.18 -9.92
CA THR A 47 3.95 -15.17 -9.37
C THR A 47 3.98 -14.41 -8.06
N ALA A 48 3.02 -13.50 -7.87
CA ALA A 48 2.86 -12.74 -6.64
C ALA A 48 1.38 -12.35 -6.45
N ASN A 49 0.50 -13.34 -6.57
CA ASN A 49 -0.97 -13.20 -6.55
C ASN A 49 -1.58 -12.45 -7.75
N ASN A 50 -0.76 -12.09 -8.73
CA ASN A 50 -1.19 -11.58 -10.03
C ASN A 50 -1.87 -12.67 -10.87
N GLN A 51 -2.57 -12.25 -11.92
CA GLN A 51 -3.20 -13.15 -12.88
C GLN A 51 -2.18 -14.17 -13.44
N PRO A 52 -2.52 -15.48 -13.49
CA PRO A 52 -1.62 -16.54 -13.95
C PRO A 52 -1.46 -16.62 -15.48
N ALA A 53 -2.38 -15.99 -16.21
CA ALA A 53 -2.44 -15.80 -17.66
C ALA A 53 -3.10 -14.44 -17.92
N PRO A 54 -3.06 -13.88 -19.15
CA PRO A 54 -3.76 -12.64 -19.51
C PRO A 54 -5.29 -12.84 -19.57
N ILE A 55 -5.89 -13.16 -18.42
CA ILE A 55 -7.31 -13.53 -18.26
C ILE A 55 -8.19 -12.29 -18.19
N ASP A 56 -7.69 -11.18 -17.61
CA ASP A 56 -8.47 -9.95 -17.44
C ASP A 56 -7.92 -8.75 -18.23
N ASP A 57 -6.98 -8.98 -19.17
CA ASP A 57 -6.35 -7.93 -19.98
C ASP A 57 -7.34 -7.15 -20.86
N ASP A 58 -8.48 -7.74 -21.20
CA ASP A 58 -9.55 -7.10 -21.98
C ASP A 58 -10.68 -6.50 -21.12
N GLY A 59 -10.57 -6.62 -19.79
CA GLY A 59 -11.55 -6.15 -18.82
C GLY A 59 -12.74 -7.07 -18.60
N ASP A 60 -12.74 -8.31 -19.12
CA ASP A 60 -13.84 -9.26 -18.98
C ASP A 60 -13.36 -10.68 -18.57
N SER A 61 -13.19 -10.89 -17.27
CA SER A 61 -12.83 -12.20 -16.69
C SER A 61 -13.84 -13.35 -16.94
N ALA A 62 -14.99 -13.07 -17.56
CA ALA A 62 -16.06 -14.05 -17.79
C ALA A 62 -16.11 -14.57 -19.24
N ASN A 63 -15.30 -14.02 -20.14
CA ASN A 63 -15.34 -14.37 -21.56
C ASN A 63 -14.29 -15.42 -21.99
N ASP A 64 -13.39 -15.80 -21.08
CA ASP A 64 -12.42 -16.85 -21.29
C ASP A 64 -13.07 -18.24 -21.42
N THR A 65 -12.37 -19.16 -22.10
CA THR A 65 -12.85 -20.54 -22.26
C THR A 65 -13.04 -21.25 -20.91
N TRP A 66 -12.19 -20.92 -19.93
CA TRP A 66 -12.22 -21.45 -18.58
C TRP A 66 -12.19 -20.32 -17.56
N TYR A 67 -13.08 -20.37 -16.58
CA TYR A 67 -13.04 -19.45 -15.45
C TYR A 67 -12.02 -19.94 -14.41
N LEU A 68 -10.91 -19.22 -14.23
CA LEU A 68 -9.84 -19.57 -13.28
C LEU A 68 -9.89 -18.79 -11.95
N GLY A 69 -10.77 -17.80 -11.83
CA GLY A 69 -10.95 -17.02 -10.60
C GLY A 69 -10.76 -15.52 -10.80
N GLY A 70 -10.35 -14.84 -9.72
CA GLY A 70 -10.20 -13.39 -9.64
C GLY A 70 -11.00 -12.79 -8.46
N PRO A 71 -10.73 -11.54 -8.06
CA PRO A 71 -9.72 -10.62 -8.63
C PRO A 71 -8.27 -11.00 -8.26
N TRP A 72 -7.30 -10.50 -9.03
CA TRP A 72 -5.87 -10.71 -8.82
C TRP A 72 -5.13 -9.41 -8.43
N GLU A 73 -3.96 -9.56 -7.80
CA GLU A 73 -3.14 -8.46 -7.32
C GLU A 73 -1.87 -8.29 -8.14
N SER A 74 -1.75 -7.21 -8.91
CA SER A 74 -0.67 -7.04 -9.89
C SER A 74 0.52 -6.20 -9.39
N VAL A 75 0.34 -5.39 -8.35
CA VAL A 75 1.31 -4.35 -7.94
C VAL A 75 2.67 -4.94 -7.55
N ARG A 76 2.70 -5.92 -6.64
CA ARG A 76 3.94 -6.60 -6.24
C ARG A 76 4.59 -7.33 -7.40
N ALA A 77 3.79 -7.99 -8.24
CA ALA A 77 4.27 -8.71 -9.41
C ALA A 77 4.95 -7.77 -10.43
N ASP A 78 4.44 -6.55 -10.60
CA ASP A 78 5.03 -5.53 -11.46
C ASP A 78 6.39 -5.04 -10.93
N THR A 79 6.50 -4.84 -9.61
CA THR A 79 7.77 -4.49 -8.96
C THR A 79 8.80 -5.62 -9.11
N ILE A 80 8.40 -6.86 -8.87
CA ILE A 80 9.25 -8.05 -9.08
C ILE A 80 9.68 -8.16 -10.54
N ARG A 81 8.75 -7.98 -11.49
CA ARG A 81 9.03 -7.98 -12.93
C ARG A 81 10.14 -6.99 -13.29
N LYS A 82 9.98 -5.71 -12.92
CA LYS A 82 10.97 -4.66 -13.20
C LYS A 82 12.35 -4.99 -12.64
N ARG A 83 12.40 -5.58 -11.43
CA ARG A 83 13.67 -6.01 -10.81
C ARG A 83 14.30 -7.18 -11.56
N LEU A 84 13.53 -8.19 -11.94
CA LEU A 84 14.01 -9.34 -12.70
C LEU A 84 14.46 -8.95 -14.11
N GLU A 85 13.74 -8.06 -14.79
CA GLU A 85 14.17 -7.49 -16.08
C GLU A 85 15.54 -6.82 -15.99
N ALA A 86 15.78 -6.03 -14.95
CA ALA A 86 17.07 -5.39 -14.72
C ALA A 86 18.20 -6.42 -14.45
N ILE A 87 17.91 -7.47 -13.68
CA ILE A 87 18.86 -8.56 -13.37
C ILE A 87 19.19 -9.35 -14.64
N VAL A 88 18.19 -9.72 -15.44
CA VAL A 88 18.39 -10.41 -16.72
C VAL A 88 19.19 -9.55 -17.70
N ALA A 89 18.90 -8.24 -17.77
CA ALA A 89 19.66 -7.32 -18.62
C ALA A 89 21.13 -7.18 -18.21
N ALA A 90 21.45 -7.36 -16.92
CA ALA A 90 22.82 -7.38 -16.41
C ALA A 90 23.56 -8.69 -16.75
N GLY A 91 22.83 -9.79 -16.99
CA GLY A 91 23.35 -11.05 -17.51
C GLY A 91 23.99 -12.01 -16.49
N ASP A 92 23.90 -11.73 -15.19
CA ASP A 92 24.43 -12.58 -14.12
C ASP A 92 23.53 -12.54 -12.89
N ALA A 93 22.47 -13.36 -12.90
CA ALA A 93 21.53 -13.44 -11.79
C ALA A 93 22.13 -14.27 -10.65
N THR A 94 22.37 -13.64 -9.50
CA THR A 94 22.91 -14.32 -8.32
C THR A 94 21.85 -14.59 -7.25
N ALA A 95 22.19 -15.46 -6.30
CA ALA A 95 21.35 -15.66 -5.12
C ALA A 95 21.19 -14.37 -4.28
N ALA A 96 22.21 -13.50 -4.27
CA ALA A 96 22.13 -12.21 -3.61
C ALA A 96 21.14 -11.28 -4.31
N ASP A 97 21.09 -11.29 -5.64
CA ASP A 97 20.11 -10.51 -6.40
C ASP A 97 18.69 -10.96 -6.08
N MET A 98 18.43 -12.28 -6.05
CA MET A 98 17.11 -12.81 -5.67
C MET A 98 16.73 -12.44 -4.23
N SER A 99 17.68 -12.48 -3.29
CA SER A 99 17.45 -12.02 -1.92
C SER A 99 17.10 -10.52 -1.89
N SER A 100 17.74 -9.71 -2.75
CA SER A 100 17.49 -8.27 -2.83
C SER A 100 16.11 -7.94 -3.43
N VAL A 101 15.54 -8.82 -4.26
CA VAL A 101 14.16 -8.69 -4.74
C VAL A 101 13.18 -8.94 -3.60
N GLN A 102 13.43 -9.97 -2.77
CA GLN A 102 12.58 -10.28 -1.62
C GLN A 102 12.59 -9.19 -0.54
N ALA A 103 13.66 -8.41 -0.46
CA ALA A 103 13.81 -7.29 0.48
C ALA A 103 13.35 -5.94 -0.12
N ASP A 104 12.75 -5.92 -1.31
CA ASP A 104 12.29 -4.68 -1.94
C ASP A 104 11.09 -4.12 -1.17
N ARG A 105 11.34 -2.99 -0.50
CA ARG A 105 10.40 -2.26 0.34
C ARG A 105 9.96 -0.94 -0.29
N ARG A 106 10.01 -0.81 -1.62
CA ARG A 106 9.61 0.44 -2.29
C ARG A 106 8.10 0.65 -2.27
N SER A 107 7.70 1.88 -1.97
CA SER A 107 6.31 2.33 -1.95
C SER A 107 5.77 2.56 -3.36
N SER A 108 4.91 1.66 -3.82
CA SER A 108 4.23 1.82 -5.12
C SER A 108 3.20 2.95 -5.05
N LEU A 109 2.41 3.00 -3.97
CA LEU A 109 1.44 4.07 -3.75
C LEU A 109 2.12 5.43 -3.61
N GLY A 110 3.26 5.48 -2.92
CA GLY A 110 4.11 6.67 -2.82
C GLY A 110 4.48 7.21 -4.20
N GLY A 111 4.98 6.34 -5.08
CA GLY A 111 5.33 6.70 -6.45
C GLY A 111 4.17 7.20 -7.31
N TRP A 112 2.94 6.74 -7.05
CA TRP A 112 1.76 7.12 -7.83
C TRP A 112 1.08 8.41 -7.33
N PHE A 113 0.94 8.57 -6.01
CA PHE A 113 0.17 9.68 -5.42
C PHE A 113 1.02 10.90 -5.07
N THR A 114 2.28 10.72 -4.69
CA THR A 114 3.16 11.84 -4.27
C THR A 114 3.27 12.94 -5.34
N PRO A 115 3.41 12.64 -6.65
CA PRO A 115 3.47 13.67 -7.68
C PRO A 115 2.28 14.64 -7.64
N ALA A 116 1.05 14.11 -7.53
CA ALA A 116 -0.14 14.95 -7.49
C ALA A 116 -0.21 15.83 -6.24
N LEU A 117 0.22 15.31 -5.08
CA LEU A 117 0.33 16.09 -3.84
C LEU A 117 1.36 17.21 -3.96
N LEU A 118 2.54 16.94 -4.52
CA LEU A 118 3.57 17.95 -4.75
C LEU A 118 3.07 19.07 -5.68
N ASP A 119 2.39 18.69 -6.76
CA ASP A 119 1.78 19.64 -7.71
C ASP A 119 0.71 20.51 -7.02
N ALA A 120 -0.14 19.94 -6.16
CA ALA A 120 -1.14 20.68 -5.40
C ALA A 120 -0.50 21.72 -4.46
N ILE A 121 0.56 21.35 -3.74
CA ILE A 121 1.31 22.27 -2.87
C ILE A 121 1.94 23.40 -3.70
N ASP A 122 2.58 23.06 -4.82
CA ASP A 122 3.24 24.01 -5.70
C ASP A 122 2.27 24.98 -6.37
N ARG A 123 1.10 24.50 -6.79
CA ARG A 123 0.03 25.34 -7.32
C ARG A 123 -0.43 26.32 -6.26
N ALA A 124 -0.76 25.84 -5.06
CA ALA A 124 -1.23 26.70 -3.97
C ALA A 124 -0.20 27.77 -3.60
N LYS A 125 1.08 27.39 -3.51
CA LYS A 125 2.20 28.31 -3.26
C LYS A 125 2.36 29.36 -4.37
N THR A 126 2.28 28.94 -5.63
CA THR A 126 2.39 29.83 -6.79
C THR A 126 1.26 30.84 -6.81
N VAL A 127 0.02 30.39 -6.61
CA VAL A 127 -1.16 31.26 -6.58
C VAL A 127 -1.07 32.24 -5.41
N ALA A 128 -0.64 31.78 -4.23
CA ALA A 128 -0.45 32.62 -3.04
C ALA A 128 0.58 33.75 -3.27
N GLY A 129 1.58 33.51 -4.11
CA GLY A 129 2.63 34.48 -4.45
C GLY A 129 2.30 35.39 -5.64
N SER A 130 1.19 35.17 -6.35
CA SER A 130 0.88 35.86 -7.61
C SER A 130 0.54 37.36 -7.45
N GLY A 131 0.02 37.77 -6.29
CA GLY A 131 -0.46 39.13 -6.04
C GLY A 131 -1.67 39.54 -6.88
N ALA A 132 -2.27 38.62 -7.63
CA ALA A 132 -3.46 38.84 -8.43
C ALA A 132 -4.74 38.81 -7.57
N GLU A 133 -5.82 39.40 -8.08
CA GLU A 133 -7.15 39.17 -7.53
C GLU A 133 -7.54 37.70 -7.77
N LEU A 134 -7.86 36.99 -6.68
CA LEU A 134 -8.16 35.56 -6.72
C LEU A 134 -9.66 35.32 -6.87
N THR A 135 -10.03 34.26 -7.59
CA THR A 135 -11.38 33.71 -7.51
C THR A 135 -11.65 33.16 -6.11
N ALA A 136 -12.91 32.94 -5.75
CA ALA A 136 -13.26 32.36 -4.44
C ALA A 136 -12.59 30.98 -4.24
N GLU A 137 -12.60 30.12 -5.28
CA GLU A 137 -11.89 28.84 -5.31
C GLU A 137 -10.38 29.01 -5.06
N ALA A 138 -9.71 29.83 -5.87
CA ALA A 138 -8.28 30.07 -5.72
C ALA A 138 -7.92 30.64 -4.33
N GLN A 139 -8.82 31.43 -3.74
CA GLN A 139 -8.65 31.97 -2.40
C GLN A 139 -8.74 30.88 -1.32
N ARG A 140 -9.68 29.92 -1.41
CA ARG A 140 -9.77 28.78 -0.48
C ARG A 140 -8.49 27.93 -0.49
N LEU A 141 -8.00 27.59 -1.68
CA LEU A 141 -6.74 26.85 -1.83
C LEU A 141 -5.55 27.60 -1.18
N VAL A 142 -5.47 28.92 -1.42
CA VAL A 142 -4.43 29.76 -0.82
C VAL A 142 -4.56 29.86 0.70
N ASP A 143 -5.78 29.90 1.24
CA ASP A 143 -6.02 29.95 2.68
C ASP A 143 -5.60 28.65 3.37
N LEU A 144 -5.91 27.49 2.77
CA LEU A 144 -5.41 26.19 3.23
C LEU A 144 -3.88 26.18 3.29
N TYR A 145 -3.22 26.62 2.23
CA TYR A 145 -1.76 26.69 2.19
C TYR A 145 -1.19 27.66 3.24
N LYS A 146 -1.71 28.90 3.31
CA LYS A 146 -1.19 29.93 4.22
C LYS A 146 -1.36 29.55 5.69
N ALA A 147 -2.41 28.80 6.05
CA ALA A 147 -2.64 28.34 7.41
C ALA A 147 -1.47 27.47 7.94
N LYS A 148 -0.75 26.76 7.06
CA LYS A 148 0.31 25.81 7.42
C LYS A 148 1.56 25.92 6.54
N ALA A 149 1.81 27.08 5.93
CA ALA A 149 2.79 27.24 4.83
C ALA A 149 4.18 26.67 5.13
N ALA A 150 4.76 26.96 6.30
CA ALA A 150 6.08 26.46 6.67
C ALA A 150 6.12 24.92 6.78
N ARG A 151 5.05 24.32 7.33
CA ARG A 151 4.93 22.86 7.50
C ARG A 151 4.69 22.18 6.15
N PHE A 152 3.89 22.78 5.27
CA PHE A 152 3.70 22.28 3.90
C PHE A 152 4.97 22.37 3.07
N ASP A 153 5.73 23.46 3.19
CA ASP A 153 7.02 23.61 2.51
C ASP A 153 8.05 22.56 2.97
N GLU A 154 8.10 22.26 4.27
CA GLU A 154 8.95 21.20 4.79
C GLU A 154 8.51 19.80 4.32
N ALA A 155 7.21 19.48 4.46
CA ALA A 155 6.64 18.20 4.02
C ALA A 155 6.88 17.98 2.52
N ARG A 156 6.65 19.01 1.69
CA ARG A 156 6.96 19.00 0.26
C ARG A 156 8.44 18.72 0.01
N SER A 157 9.35 19.36 0.73
CA SER A 157 10.79 19.13 0.56
C SER A 157 11.20 17.69 0.89
N ARG A 158 10.58 17.08 1.92
CA ARG A 158 10.84 15.69 2.32
C ARG A 158 10.29 14.71 1.29
N LEU A 159 9.04 14.90 0.87
CA LEU A 159 8.38 14.07 -0.14
C LEU A 159 9.06 14.18 -1.51
N ALA A 160 9.51 15.36 -1.92
CA ALA A 160 10.25 15.55 -3.16
C ALA A 160 11.66 14.93 -3.13
N GLY A 161 12.24 14.77 -1.93
CA GLY A 161 13.52 14.09 -1.73
C GLY A 161 13.40 12.57 -1.54
N TRP A 162 12.18 12.05 -1.39
CA TRP A 162 11.92 10.64 -1.12
C TRP A 162 12.33 9.77 -2.32
N THR A 163 13.11 8.74 -2.08
CA THR A 163 13.47 7.75 -3.12
C THR A 163 12.35 6.74 -3.40
N PHE A 164 11.25 6.84 -2.65
CA PHE A 164 10.19 5.84 -2.50
C PHE A 164 10.63 4.55 -1.82
N ASP A 165 11.84 4.46 -1.30
CA ASP A 165 12.20 3.42 -0.34
C ASP A 165 11.43 3.64 0.98
N ALA A 166 10.88 2.59 1.58
CA ALA A 166 10.12 2.68 2.84
C ALA A 166 10.85 2.00 4.01
N PRO A 167 12.07 2.42 4.40
CA PRO A 167 12.75 1.84 5.56
C PRO A 167 12.04 2.18 6.86
N SER A 168 12.31 1.41 7.92
CA SER A 168 11.80 1.74 9.26
C SER A 168 12.40 3.06 9.77
N GLY A 169 13.66 3.33 9.45
CA GLY A 169 14.44 4.46 10.00
C GLY A 169 14.82 4.31 11.47
N VAL A 170 14.45 3.19 12.10
CA VAL A 170 14.67 2.92 13.53
C VAL A 170 15.83 1.95 13.70
N GLU A 171 16.84 2.35 14.46
CA GLU A 171 17.95 1.48 14.84
C GLU A 171 17.46 0.40 15.81
N THR A 172 17.82 -0.85 15.56
CA THR A 172 17.49 -2.03 16.38
C THR A 172 18.66 -3.02 16.32
N PHE A 173 18.59 -4.15 17.03
CA PHE A 173 19.61 -5.20 16.90
C PHE A 173 19.70 -5.81 15.49
N TYR A 174 18.68 -5.64 14.64
CA TYR A 174 18.62 -6.20 13.28
C TYR A 174 18.68 -5.15 12.17
N GLU A 175 18.66 -3.85 12.50
CA GLU A 175 18.64 -2.76 11.53
C GLU A 175 19.51 -1.60 12.00
N ALA A 176 20.42 -1.12 11.14
CA ALA A 176 21.24 0.05 11.39
C ALA A 176 21.03 1.07 10.25
N PRO A 177 19.99 1.90 10.31
CA PRO A 177 19.58 2.75 9.20
C PRO A 177 20.59 3.88 8.97
N THR A 178 20.87 4.15 7.70
CA THR A 178 21.65 5.30 7.24
C THR A 178 20.87 6.62 7.39
N ASP A 179 21.54 7.76 7.29
CA ASP A 179 20.87 9.07 7.28
C ASP A 179 19.89 9.22 6.10
N ALA A 180 20.20 8.62 4.95
CA ALA A 180 19.32 8.59 3.79
C ALA A 180 18.06 7.76 4.07
N GLU A 181 18.21 6.58 4.66
CA GLU A 181 17.07 5.75 5.06
C GLU A 181 16.23 6.43 6.15
N ARG A 182 16.83 7.19 7.06
CA ARG A 182 16.07 8.00 8.03
C ARG A 182 15.27 9.10 7.34
N ALA A 183 15.81 9.74 6.32
CA ALA A 183 15.09 10.75 5.54
C ALA A 183 13.91 10.13 4.77
N ASP A 184 14.12 8.98 4.13
CA ASP A 184 13.08 8.24 3.43
C ASP A 184 12.00 7.70 4.40
N ALA A 185 12.38 7.25 5.61
CA ALA A 185 11.43 6.84 6.65
C ALA A 185 10.51 7.99 7.09
N VAL A 186 11.04 9.22 7.17
CA VAL A 186 10.20 10.39 7.49
C VAL A 186 9.22 10.68 6.35
N ALA A 187 9.68 10.65 5.10
CA ALA A 187 8.81 10.86 3.95
C ALA A 187 7.71 9.78 3.87
N THR A 188 8.08 8.53 4.14
CA THR A 188 7.15 7.38 4.22
C THR A 188 6.09 7.61 5.30
N MET A 189 6.46 8.09 6.48
CA MET A 189 5.50 8.38 7.55
C MET A 189 4.54 9.52 7.17
N ILE A 190 5.04 10.61 6.59
CA ILE A 190 4.21 11.73 6.13
C ILE A 190 3.22 11.23 5.06
N PHE A 191 3.69 10.45 4.10
CA PHE A 191 2.87 9.89 3.04
C PHE A 191 1.76 8.96 3.59
N ASN A 192 2.12 7.99 4.43
CA ASN A 192 1.16 7.04 4.97
C ASN A 192 0.21 7.65 6.00
N ALA A 193 0.56 8.78 6.64
CA ALA A 193 -0.41 9.56 7.42
C ALA A 193 -1.39 10.36 6.54
N TRP A 194 -0.95 10.81 5.36
CA TRP A 194 -1.73 11.63 4.44
C TRP A 194 -2.71 10.81 3.60
N LEU A 195 -2.25 9.72 2.98
CA LEU A 195 -3.03 8.96 2.01
C LEU A 195 -4.41 8.52 2.54
N PRO A 196 -4.54 7.86 3.71
CA PRO A 196 -5.86 7.43 4.20
C PRO A 196 -6.79 8.61 4.49
N ARG A 197 -6.27 9.78 4.91
CA ARG A 197 -7.06 11.01 5.10
C ARG A 197 -7.51 11.62 3.78
N PHE A 198 -6.68 11.56 2.75
CA PHE A 198 -7.06 11.99 1.42
C PHE A 198 -8.14 11.07 0.83
N VAL A 199 -7.98 9.76 0.98
CA VAL A 199 -8.98 8.75 0.58
C VAL A 199 -10.31 8.98 1.30
N GLN A 200 -10.27 9.20 2.61
CA GLN A 200 -11.45 9.54 3.41
C GLN A 200 -12.07 10.86 2.97
N SER A 201 -11.28 11.84 2.53
CA SER A 201 -11.80 13.11 2.03
C SER A 201 -12.53 13.01 0.69
N VAL A 202 -12.28 11.95 -0.09
CA VAL A 202 -12.92 11.68 -1.39
C VAL A 202 -14.16 10.78 -1.25
N TRP A 203 -14.12 9.81 -0.33
CA TRP A 203 -15.18 8.79 -0.21
C TRP A 203 -16.05 8.93 1.04
N GLY A 204 -15.61 9.72 2.03
CA GLY A 204 -16.18 9.72 3.37
C GLY A 204 -17.59 10.29 3.48
N ASP A 205 -18.02 11.08 2.50
CA ASP A 205 -19.37 11.64 2.39
C ASP A 205 -20.21 10.98 1.30
N GLU A 206 -19.65 9.99 0.60
CA GLU A 206 -20.34 9.20 -0.41
C GLU A 206 -21.04 7.99 0.20
N PRO A 207 -22.21 7.56 -0.32
CA PRO A 207 -22.83 6.29 0.04
C PRO A 207 -22.03 5.12 -0.58
N SER A 208 -20.81 4.91 -0.09
CA SER A 208 -19.78 4.07 -0.72
C SER A 208 -19.63 2.68 -0.11
N ASP A 209 -20.34 2.38 0.98
CA ASP A 209 -20.25 1.10 1.71
C ASP A 209 -20.54 -0.12 0.80
N ASP A 210 -21.42 0.04 -0.19
CA ASP A 210 -21.78 -1.01 -1.15
C ASP A 210 -21.05 -0.88 -2.50
N LEU A 211 -20.32 0.21 -2.76
CA LEU A 211 -19.68 0.46 -4.05
C LEU A 211 -18.44 -0.41 -4.28
N PHE A 212 -17.82 -0.89 -3.20
CA PHE A 212 -16.57 -1.64 -3.24
C PHE A 212 -16.66 -2.98 -2.48
N PRO A 213 -17.41 -3.96 -3.01
CA PRO A 213 -17.69 -5.21 -2.31
C PRO A 213 -16.47 -6.14 -2.14
N PHE A 214 -15.40 -5.92 -2.89
CA PHE A 214 -14.17 -6.71 -2.85
C PHE A 214 -12.96 -5.79 -2.77
N ARG A 215 -12.07 -6.03 -1.78
CA ARG A 215 -10.84 -5.24 -1.56
C ARG A 215 -11.08 -3.72 -1.70
N PRO A 216 -11.91 -3.15 -0.79
CA PRO A 216 -12.31 -1.75 -0.86
C PRO A 216 -11.12 -0.80 -0.79
N ASP A 217 -10.10 -1.15 -0.03
CA ASP A 217 -8.80 -0.48 0.05
C ASP A 217 -8.19 -0.26 -1.35
N TYR A 218 -7.89 -1.35 -2.05
CA TYR A 218 -7.26 -1.33 -3.36
C TYR A 218 -8.11 -0.58 -4.40
N THR A 219 -9.42 -0.86 -4.42
CA THR A 219 -10.30 -0.31 -5.46
C THR A 219 -10.53 1.19 -5.27
N ARG A 220 -10.62 1.67 -4.02
CA ARG A 220 -10.68 3.11 -3.71
C ARG A 220 -9.42 3.82 -4.19
N TRP A 221 -8.23 3.29 -3.89
CA TRP A 221 -6.97 3.88 -4.31
C TRP A 221 -6.83 3.92 -5.84
N ALA A 222 -7.07 2.80 -6.52
CA ALA A 222 -6.99 2.71 -7.98
C ALA A 222 -7.99 3.69 -8.65
N THR A 223 -9.19 3.82 -8.10
CA THR A 223 -10.22 4.73 -8.61
C THR A 223 -9.82 6.20 -8.45
N ILE A 224 -9.27 6.57 -7.29
CA ILE A 224 -8.76 7.93 -7.07
C ILE A 224 -7.61 8.25 -8.04
N LEU A 225 -6.69 7.30 -8.28
CA LEU A 225 -5.63 7.48 -9.28
C LEU A 225 -6.22 7.75 -10.67
N ALA A 226 -7.22 6.99 -11.09
CA ALA A 226 -7.91 7.22 -12.35
C ALA A 226 -8.60 8.61 -12.39
N PHE A 227 -9.16 9.08 -11.28
CA PHE A 227 -9.72 10.42 -11.18
C PHE A 227 -8.66 11.52 -11.32
N LEU A 228 -7.50 11.35 -10.66
CA LEU A 228 -6.39 12.30 -10.75
C LEU A 228 -5.78 12.36 -12.16
N ASP A 229 -5.61 11.21 -12.80
CA ASP A 229 -5.11 11.08 -14.18
C ASP A 229 -6.10 11.61 -15.23
N GLY A 230 -7.40 11.62 -14.88
CA GLY A 230 -8.48 12.10 -15.74
C GLY A 230 -8.82 13.58 -15.60
N ARG A 231 -8.14 14.31 -14.72
CA ARG A 231 -8.33 15.77 -14.58
C ARG A 231 -7.96 16.50 -15.87
N GLY A 232 -8.65 17.61 -16.13
CA GLY A 232 -8.35 18.55 -17.20
C GLY A 232 -9.49 18.77 -18.19
N ALA A 233 -9.28 19.74 -19.07
CA ALA A 233 -10.28 20.17 -20.04
C ALA A 233 -10.61 19.04 -21.05
N GLY A 234 -11.90 18.87 -21.33
CA GLY A 234 -12.37 17.95 -22.37
C GLY A 234 -12.38 16.48 -21.97
N ASN A 235 -12.34 16.17 -20.67
CA ASN A 235 -12.41 14.82 -20.12
C ASN A 235 -11.38 13.85 -20.76
N PRO A 236 -10.07 14.09 -20.55
CA PRO A 236 -9.00 13.40 -21.29
C PRO A 236 -9.00 11.88 -21.12
N LYS A 237 -9.57 11.36 -20.04
CA LYS A 237 -9.70 9.92 -19.75
C LYS A 237 -11.13 9.40 -19.86
N GLN A 238 -12.06 10.21 -20.37
CA GLN A 238 -13.46 9.84 -20.56
C GLN A 238 -14.13 9.32 -19.27
N LEU A 239 -13.81 9.91 -18.12
CA LEU A 239 -14.43 9.56 -16.85
C LEU A 239 -15.94 9.85 -16.92
N ALA A 240 -16.75 8.88 -16.53
CA ALA A 240 -18.20 9.05 -16.44
C ALA A 240 -18.58 10.08 -15.35
N SER A 241 -17.74 10.21 -14.32
CA SER A 241 -17.87 11.15 -13.21
C SER A 241 -17.29 12.54 -13.51
N TRP A 242 -16.81 12.81 -14.73
CA TRP A 242 -16.19 14.11 -15.05
C TRP A 242 -17.20 15.25 -15.07
N ASP A 243 -16.89 16.34 -14.36
CA ASP A 243 -17.67 17.56 -14.34
C ASP A 243 -17.00 18.66 -15.17
N ALA A 244 -17.80 19.33 -16.01
CA ALA A 244 -17.28 20.32 -16.96
C ALA A 244 -16.93 21.66 -16.31
N GLU A 245 -17.48 21.95 -15.13
CA GLU A 245 -17.24 23.19 -14.40
C GLU A 245 -15.90 23.12 -13.66
N THR A 246 -15.62 22.00 -12.99
CA THR A 246 -14.37 21.77 -12.26
C THR A 246 -13.26 21.22 -13.15
N GLY A 247 -13.60 20.48 -14.21
CA GLY A 247 -12.65 19.74 -15.03
C GLY A 247 -12.11 18.48 -14.35
N GLU A 248 -12.73 18.02 -13.26
CA GLU A 248 -12.30 16.87 -12.46
C GLU A 248 -13.46 15.88 -12.23
N SER A 249 -13.22 14.83 -11.45
CA SER A 249 -14.26 13.89 -11.02
C SER A 249 -15.18 14.57 -10.00
N VAL A 250 -16.51 14.37 -10.09
CA VAL A 250 -17.48 14.86 -9.10
C VAL A 250 -17.23 14.36 -7.68
N PHE A 251 -16.50 13.25 -7.51
CA PHE A 251 -16.13 12.72 -6.21
C PHE A 251 -15.09 13.56 -5.45
N PHE A 252 -14.52 14.60 -6.07
CA PHE A 252 -13.71 15.59 -5.33
C PHE A 252 -14.55 16.72 -4.72
N ASP A 253 -15.83 16.78 -5.03
CA ASP A 253 -16.81 17.70 -4.44
C ASP A 253 -17.33 17.13 -3.12
N ARG A 254 -17.45 17.93 -2.07
CA ARG A 254 -18.04 17.47 -0.80
C ARG A 254 -19.53 17.77 -0.79
N ILE A 255 -20.37 16.74 -0.83
CA ILE A 255 -21.84 16.85 -0.94
C ILE A 255 -22.47 17.71 0.18
N GLY A 256 -21.80 17.80 1.33
CA GLY A 256 -22.22 18.57 2.50
C GLY A 256 -21.89 20.07 2.48
N THR A 257 -21.14 20.57 1.51
CA THR A 257 -20.72 21.98 1.43
C THR A 257 -21.47 22.72 0.31
N PRO A 258 -21.65 24.05 0.44
CA PRO A 258 -22.23 24.85 -0.64
C PRO A 258 -21.22 25.17 -1.75
N GLU A 259 -19.93 25.06 -1.47
CA GLU A 259 -18.85 25.20 -2.44
C GLU A 259 -18.65 23.93 -3.25
N LYS A 260 -18.09 24.05 -4.47
CA LYS A 260 -17.51 22.91 -5.17
C LYS A 260 -16.02 22.83 -4.88
N GLU A 261 -15.60 21.79 -4.17
CA GLU A 261 -14.18 21.55 -3.91
C GLU A 261 -13.46 20.90 -5.09
N HIS A 262 -12.13 21.06 -5.09
CA HIS A 262 -11.23 20.43 -6.05
C HIS A 262 -10.29 19.47 -5.34
N SER A 263 -9.75 18.51 -6.08
CA SER A 263 -8.75 17.55 -5.59
C SER A 263 -7.58 18.23 -4.85
N ASP A 264 -7.06 19.34 -5.35
CA ASP A 264 -5.96 20.08 -4.69
C ASP A 264 -6.37 20.61 -3.30
N GLU A 265 -7.61 21.08 -3.13
CA GLU A 265 -8.13 21.55 -1.84
C GLU A 265 -8.23 20.37 -0.86
N LEU A 266 -8.74 19.23 -1.31
CA LEU A 266 -8.82 18.00 -0.51
C LEU A 266 -7.43 17.49 -0.10
N MET A 267 -6.47 17.50 -1.02
CA MET A 267 -5.09 17.07 -0.73
C MET A 267 -4.43 17.94 0.33
N LEU A 268 -4.59 19.26 0.25
CA LEU A 268 -4.01 20.19 1.22
C LEU A 268 -4.72 20.12 2.58
N ALA A 269 -6.04 19.97 2.59
CA ALA A 269 -6.79 19.74 3.83
C ALA A 269 -6.33 18.45 4.53
N ALA A 270 -6.27 17.33 3.79
CA ALA A 270 -5.80 16.04 4.30
C ALA A 270 -4.35 16.10 4.77
N LEU A 271 -3.46 16.84 4.07
CA LEU A 271 -2.07 17.02 4.51
C LEU A 271 -2.02 17.83 5.81
N GLY A 272 -2.85 18.87 5.92
CA GLY A 272 -2.96 19.66 7.15
C GLY A 272 -3.35 18.81 8.36
N GLU A 273 -4.35 17.94 8.18
CA GLU A 273 -4.82 17.00 9.21
C GLU A 273 -3.76 15.94 9.54
N ALA A 274 -3.09 15.37 8.53
CA ALA A 274 -2.03 14.39 8.73
C ALA A 274 -0.87 14.96 9.54
N LEU A 275 -0.40 16.16 9.20
CA LEU A 275 0.69 16.81 9.92
C LEU A 275 0.27 17.17 11.36
N ASP A 276 -0.98 17.55 11.60
CA ASP A 276 -1.49 17.84 12.95
C ASP A 276 -1.54 16.56 13.79
N ALA A 277 -2.01 15.45 13.21
CA ALA A 277 -2.03 14.14 13.86
C ALA A 277 -0.61 13.65 14.20
N LEU A 278 0.35 13.83 13.29
CA LEU A 278 1.76 13.46 13.52
C LEU A 278 2.44 14.33 14.58
N GLU A 279 2.08 15.60 14.70
CA GLU A 279 2.65 16.49 15.73
C GLU A 279 2.04 16.26 17.12
N ALA A 280 0.79 15.78 17.19
CA ALA A 280 0.08 15.52 18.43
C ALA A 280 0.83 14.55 19.36
N ALA A 281 0.48 14.55 20.65
CA ALA A 281 1.09 13.60 21.59
C ALA A 281 0.82 12.14 21.18
N PRO A 282 1.73 11.20 21.49
CA PRO A 282 1.45 9.78 21.34
C PRO A 282 0.19 9.41 22.14
N ALA A 283 -0.69 8.62 21.52
CA ALA A 283 -1.84 8.08 22.24
C ALA A 283 -1.37 7.04 23.25
N GLU A 284 -0.52 6.13 22.77
CA GLU A 284 0.18 5.08 23.52
C GLU A 284 1.55 4.84 22.85
N PRO A 285 2.49 4.10 23.46
CA PRO A 285 3.75 3.77 22.80
C PRO A 285 3.51 3.09 21.45
N GLY A 286 4.09 3.64 20.38
CA GLY A 286 3.92 3.11 19.03
C GLY A 286 2.66 3.58 18.29
N HIS A 287 1.77 4.35 18.92
CA HIS A 287 0.49 4.79 18.33
C HIS A 287 0.26 6.31 18.46
N GLY A 288 -0.48 6.89 17.50
CA GLY A 288 -0.80 8.32 17.47
C GLY A 288 0.37 9.22 17.01
N GLY A 289 0.40 10.47 17.45
CA GLY A 289 1.42 11.44 17.02
C GLY A 289 2.77 11.29 17.75
N PHE A 290 3.77 12.07 17.37
CA PHE A 290 5.14 12.02 17.89
C PHE A 290 5.41 13.00 19.04
N GLY A 291 4.46 13.88 19.36
CA GLY A 291 4.57 14.89 20.42
C GLY A 291 5.59 15.99 20.11
N THR A 292 5.94 16.18 18.84
CA THR A 292 6.94 17.14 18.39
C THR A 292 6.64 17.65 16.99
N ALA A 293 6.90 18.94 16.77
CA ALA A 293 6.83 19.57 15.45
C ALA A 293 8.07 19.28 14.58
N ASP A 294 9.12 18.68 15.15
CA ASP A 294 10.33 18.29 14.42
C ASP A 294 10.06 17.04 13.57
N MET A 295 9.77 17.26 12.29
CA MET A 295 9.46 16.17 11.36
C MET A 295 10.62 15.17 11.21
N ALA A 296 11.87 15.56 11.52
CA ALA A 296 13.00 14.64 11.45
C ALA A 296 12.90 13.47 12.45
N GLN A 297 12.00 13.57 13.43
CA GLN A 297 11.73 12.54 14.43
C GLN A 297 10.58 11.61 14.05
N TRP A 298 9.85 11.90 12.97
CA TRP A 298 8.68 11.14 12.54
C TRP A 298 9.06 9.89 11.75
N LEU A 299 9.82 8.99 12.38
CA LEU A 299 10.32 7.79 11.74
C LEU A 299 9.20 6.76 11.56
N TRP A 300 9.04 6.25 10.34
CA TRP A 300 8.00 5.28 9.96
C TRP A 300 7.92 4.08 10.90
N GLY A 301 9.06 3.45 11.20
CA GLY A 301 9.14 2.27 12.06
C GLY A 301 8.83 2.51 13.54
N LEU A 302 8.59 3.75 13.97
CA LEU A 302 8.04 4.02 15.30
C LEU A 302 6.51 3.89 15.34
N ARG A 303 5.85 3.76 14.19
CA ARG A 303 4.40 3.56 14.06
C ARG A 303 4.06 2.29 13.28
N HIS A 304 4.87 1.96 12.29
CA HIS A 304 4.72 0.74 11.51
C HIS A 304 5.48 -0.41 12.15
N LEU A 305 4.73 -1.22 12.89
CA LEU A 305 5.24 -2.29 13.73
C LEU A 305 4.64 -3.63 13.30
N VAL A 306 5.49 -4.65 13.17
CA VAL A 306 5.01 -6.02 12.99
C VAL A 306 4.59 -6.62 14.33
N ARG A 307 3.38 -7.17 14.36
CA ARG A 307 2.80 -7.89 15.50
C ARG A 307 3.00 -9.39 15.32
N PHE A 308 3.45 -10.05 16.37
CA PHE A 308 3.57 -11.51 16.42
C PHE A 308 2.60 -12.06 17.46
N ASP A 309 1.32 -11.99 17.13
CA ASP A 309 0.25 -12.38 18.03
C ASP A 309 -0.03 -13.88 17.99
N SER A 310 -0.42 -14.43 19.14
CA SER A 310 -0.79 -15.84 19.24
C SER A 310 -2.09 -16.14 18.49
N LEU A 311 -2.10 -17.20 17.67
CA LEU A 311 -3.31 -17.71 17.03
C LEU A 311 -4.40 -18.14 18.04
N ILE A 312 -4.03 -18.39 19.30
CA ILE A 312 -5.01 -18.69 20.37
C ILE A 312 -5.86 -17.44 20.68
N ALA A 313 -5.33 -16.23 20.47
CA ALA A 313 -6.09 -14.98 20.61
C ALA A 313 -7.28 -14.90 19.63
N ALA A 314 -7.17 -15.56 18.47
CA ALA A 314 -8.26 -15.62 17.48
C ALA A 314 -9.38 -16.61 17.86
N VAL A 315 -9.19 -17.47 18.88
CA VAL A 315 -10.14 -18.54 19.25
C VAL A 315 -11.24 -18.04 20.20
N GLY A 316 -11.17 -16.80 20.68
CA GLY A 316 -12.27 -16.16 21.40
C GLY A 316 -11.93 -14.77 21.91
N SER A 317 -12.86 -13.82 21.73
CA SER A 317 -12.77 -12.44 22.22
C SER A 317 -13.04 -12.29 23.72
N ASP A 318 -12.87 -13.36 24.51
CA ASP A 318 -13.05 -13.30 25.95
C ASP A 318 -11.86 -12.54 26.59
N PRO A 319 -12.10 -11.40 27.27
CA PRO A 319 -11.03 -10.65 27.93
C PRO A 319 -10.23 -11.48 28.96
N ALA A 320 -10.83 -12.54 29.52
CA ALA A 320 -10.13 -13.46 30.41
C ALA A 320 -9.16 -14.38 29.65
N LEU A 321 -9.44 -14.71 28.38
CA LEU A 321 -8.52 -15.45 27.50
C LEU A 321 -7.41 -14.54 26.96
N ALA A 322 -7.69 -13.25 26.73
CA ALA A 322 -6.69 -12.29 26.25
C ALA A 322 -5.40 -12.26 27.10
N VAL A 323 -5.54 -12.37 28.44
CA VAL A 323 -4.40 -12.45 29.38
C VAL A 323 -3.59 -13.73 29.20
N PHE A 324 -4.22 -14.84 28.81
CA PHE A 324 -3.51 -16.08 28.55
C PHE A 324 -2.92 -16.13 27.15
N THR A 325 -3.54 -15.46 26.17
CA THR A 325 -3.08 -15.47 24.78
C THR A 325 -1.92 -14.52 24.57
N SER A 326 -1.86 -13.40 25.30
CA SER A 326 -0.72 -12.47 25.27
C SER A 326 0.59 -13.09 25.78
N LEU A 327 0.52 -14.10 26.65
CA LEU A 327 1.70 -14.88 27.08
C LEU A 327 2.40 -15.62 25.95
N PHE A 328 1.71 -15.82 24.82
CA PHE A 328 2.23 -16.53 23.65
C PHE A 328 2.57 -15.58 22.50
N SER A 329 2.33 -14.28 22.63
CA SER A 329 2.81 -13.28 21.67
C SER A 329 4.32 -13.08 21.83
N ILE A 330 5.01 -12.80 20.73
CA ILE A 330 6.43 -12.38 20.77
C ILE A 330 6.44 -10.85 20.76
N THR A 331 6.94 -10.27 21.84
CA THR A 331 7.03 -8.82 22.05
C THR A 331 8.46 -8.39 22.33
N THR A 332 8.70 -7.08 22.36
CA THR A 332 10.00 -6.50 22.73
C THR A 332 10.42 -6.79 24.18
N ASP A 333 9.48 -7.12 25.08
CA ASP A 333 9.82 -7.61 26.43
C ASP A 333 10.55 -8.96 26.36
N THR A 334 10.20 -9.80 25.38
CA THR A 334 10.82 -11.12 25.17
C THR A 334 12.09 -11.01 24.32
N LEU A 335 12.07 -10.15 23.30
CA LEU A 335 13.18 -9.89 22.41
C LEU A 335 13.46 -8.38 22.32
N PRO A 336 14.22 -7.81 23.27
CA PRO A 336 14.46 -6.37 23.33
C PRO A 336 15.10 -5.80 22.07
N LEU A 337 14.69 -4.60 21.66
CA LEU A 337 15.23 -3.93 20.47
C LEU A 337 16.69 -3.49 20.65
N ALA A 338 17.16 -3.36 21.90
CA ALA A 338 18.54 -3.05 22.27
C ALA A 338 18.84 -3.53 23.70
N ASP A 339 20.13 -3.69 24.03
CA ASP A 339 20.59 -4.06 25.38
C ASP A 339 20.22 -3.01 26.45
N SER A 340 20.17 -1.73 26.06
CA SER A 340 19.78 -0.63 26.93
C SER A 340 19.33 0.58 26.11
N PHE A 341 18.50 1.42 26.72
CA PHE A 341 17.98 2.64 26.11
C PHE A 341 18.41 3.89 26.91
N PRO A 342 18.82 4.97 26.23
CA PRO A 342 18.91 6.29 26.84
C PRO A 342 17.57 6.71 27.48
N ALA A 343 17.63 7.60 28.46
CA ALA A 343 16.42 8.18 29.04
C ALA A 343 15.62 8.93 27.97
N GLY A 344 14.34 8.57 27.81
CA GLY A 344 13.44 9.19 26.84
C GLY A 344 13.54 8.62 25.41
N ASP A 345 14.27 7.53 25.19
CA ASP A 345 14.29 6.86 23.89
C ASP A 345 12.92 6.25 23.57
N PRO A 346 12.29 6.60 22.43
CA PRO A 346 10.94 6.14 22.10
C PRO A 346 10.85 4.63 21.84
N ARG A 347 11.98 3.95 21.58
CA ARG A 347 12.00 2.49 21.35
C ARG A 347 11.77 1.69 22.63
N LYS A 348 12.03 2.29 23.79
CA LYS A 348 12.03 1.59 25.08
C LYS A 348 10.68 0.98 25.41
N ASP A 349 9.60 1.70 25.08
CA ASP A 349 8.25 1.34 25.49
C ASP A 349 7.43 0.75 24.31
N LEU A 350 8.04 0.52 23.14
CA LEU A 350 7.36 -0.14 22.02
C LEU A 350 7.07 -1.60 22.38
N GLU A 351 5.84 -2.06 22.18
CA GLU A 351 5.46 -3.47 22.38
C GLU A 351 5.89 -4.37 21.20
N HIS A 352 5.87 -3.81 20.00
CA HIS A 352 6.06 -4.51 18.73
C HIS A 352 7.32 -4.05 17.98
N PHE A 353 7.64 -4.71 16.87
CA PHE A 353 8.94 -4.57 16.22
C PHE A 353 8.89 -3.59 15.03
N PRO A 354 9.74 -2.54 15.01
CA PRO A 354 9.89 -1.64 13.88
C PRO A 354 10.20 -2.37 12.58
N ARG A 355 9.43 -2.11 11.52
CA ARG A 355 9.66 -2.67 10.18
C ARG A 355 9.44 -1.63 9.09
N GLY A 356 10.24 -1.75 8.04
CA GLY A 356 10.01 -1.02 6.78
C GLY A 356 8.98 -1.73 5.90
N GLY A 357 8.84 -1.28 4.67
CA GLY A 357 7.75 -1.64 3.77
C GLY A 357 6.51 -0.80 4.05
N ASP A 358 5.59 -0.81 3.09
CA ASP A 358 4.23 -0.31 3.22
C ASP A 358 3.31 -1.12 2.29
N ASN A 359 2.08 -0.65 2.09
CA ASN A 359 1.09 -1.31 1.26
C ASN A 359 1.64 -1.64 -0.15
N PHE A 360 1.55 -2.92 -0.53
CA PHE A 360 2.02 -3.50 -1.81
C PHE A 360 3.53 -3.51 -2.06
N SER A 361 4.36 -3.31 -1.03
CA SER A 361 5.79 -3.61 -1.13
C SER A 361 6.04 -5.12 -1.31
N VAL A 362 7.17 -5.52 -1.92
CA VAL A 362 7.49 -6.95 -2.15
C VAL A 362 7.84 -7.62 -0.82
N ASP A 363 8.61 -6.94 0.02
CA ASP A 363 8.75 -7.29 1.44
C ASP A 363 7.44 -6.94 2.18
N ALA A 364 6.43 -7.79 1.98
CA ALA A 364 5.05 -7.52 2.35
C ALA A 364 4.90 -7.10 3.82
N ALA A 365 4.31 -5.91 3.98
CA ALA A 365 4.04 -5.26 5.26
C ALA A 365 2.82 -4.34 5.13
N GLU A 366 1.68 -4.93 4.75
CA GLU A 366 0.44 -4.22 4.47
C GLU A 366 -0.27 -3.84 5.78
N HIS A 367 -0.53 -2.55 6.00
CA HIS A 367 -1.26 -2.03 7.16
C HIS A 367 -2.69 -1.58 6.81
N GLY A 368 -3.06 -1.55 5.53
CA GLY A 368 -4.40 -1.17 5.08
C GLY A 368 -4.59 0.34 4.92
N ASP A 369 -5.82 0.81 5.10
CA ASP A 369 -6.26 2.19 4.89
C ASP A 369 -6.61 2.95 6.18
N ASP A 370 -6.16 2.45 7.34
CA ASP A 370 -6.33 3.14 8.62
C ASP A 370 -5.42 4.37 8.72
N ALA A 371 -5.96 5.46 9.29
CA ALA A 371 -5.28 6.75 9.42
C ALA A 371 -4.51 6.92 10.73
N GLU A 372 -4.64 5.98 11.66
CA GLU A 372 -4.13 6.03 13.04
C GLU A 372 -3.35 4.77 13.44
N ASP A 373 -3.69 3.59 12.90
CA ASP A 373 -2.98 2.33 13.11
C ASP A 373 -2.21 1.88 11.87
N PHE A 374 -0.90 1.74 12.01
CA PHE A 374 0.00 1.29 10.95
C PHE A 374 0.63 -0.06 11.28
N THR A 375 0.10 -0.79 12.26
CA THR A 375 0.61 -2.12 12.61
C THR A 375 0.12 -3.19 11.65
N TYR A 376 0.84 -4.30 11.56
CA TYR A 376 0.47 -5.42 10.70
C TYR A 376 0.91 -6.77 11.27
N ASP A 377 0.21 -7.84 10.92
CA ASP A 377 0.48 -9.21 11.40
C ASP A 377 0.61 -10.25 10.27
N THR A 378 0.57 -9.79 9.01
CA THR A 378 0.76 -10.65 7.83
C THR A 378 2.01 -10.27 7.06
N GLY A 379 2.77 -11.26 6.62
CA GLY A 379 4.03 -11.02 5.93
C GLY A 379 4.81 -12.31 5.66
N PRO A 380 6.05 -12.20 5.19
CA PRO A 380 6.86 -13.36 4.83
C PRO A 380 7.27 -14.18 6.06
N VAL A 381 6.66 -15.35 6.21
CA VAL A 381 6.97 -16.34 7.28
C VAL A 381 8.30 -17.05 7.01
N MET A 382 8.62 -17.30 5.74
CA MET A 382 9.88 -17.90 5.30
C MET A 382 10.34 -17.22 4.02
N ARG A 383 11.65 -16.97 3.92
CA ARG A 383 12.32 -16.48 2.72
C ARG A 383 13.41 -17.46 2.33
N MET A 384 13.44 -17.84 1.06
CA MET A 384 14.38 -18.83 0.53
C MET A 384 14.87 -18.38 -0.83
N VAL A 385 16.16 -18.58 -1.07
CA VAL A 385 16.78 -18.48 -2.38
C VAL A 385 17.53 -19.78 -2.62
N ILE A 386 17.20 -20.45 -3.72
CA ILE A 386 17.81 -21.71 -4.11
C ILE A 386 18.48 -21.49 -5.46
N ALA A 387 19.80 -21.55 -5.49
CA ALA A 387 20.55 -21.67 -6.72
C ALA A 387 20.67 -23.15 -7.07
N LEU A 388 20.17 -23.54 -8.24
CA LEU A 388 20.44 -24.87 -8.78
C LEU A 388 21.89 -24.86 -9.28
N GLY A 389 22.68 -25.85 -8.87
CA GLY A 389 24.05 -26.00 -9.36
C GLY A 389 24.08 -26.34 -10.84
N ASP A 390 25.24 -26.17 -11.46
CA ASP A 390 25.45 -26.66 -12.83
C ASP A 390 25.11 -28.15 -12.89
N GLU A 391 24.32 -28.55 -13.89
CA GLU A 391 24.35 -29.94 -14.34
C GLU A 391 25.73 -30.20 -14.92
N THR A 392 26.70 -30.57 -14.07
CA THR A 392 27.90 -31.26 -14.54
C THR A 392 27.45 -32.60 -15.12
N THR A 393 27.14 -32.61 -16.41
CA THR A 393 26.99 -33.81 -17.24
C THR A 393 28.21 -34.02 -18.12
#